data_AF-A0A534UIS4-F1
#
_entry.id   AF-A0A534UIS4-F1
#
_cell.length_a   1.000
_cell.length_b   1.000
_cell.length_c   1.000
_cell.angle_alpha   90.00
_cell.angle_beta   90.00
_cell.angle_gamma   90.00
#
_symmetry.space_group_name_H-M   'P 1'
#
loop_
_entity.id
_entity.type
_entity.pdbx_description
1 polymer ?
#
loop_
_entity_poly.entity_id
_entity_poly.type
_entity_poly.pdbx_seq_one_letter_code
_entity_poly.pdbx_strand_id
1 'polypeptide(L)'
;SLPQYMVPSAFHWRRRLPLTDNSKIDRKALTALAGELDVAEQDRDRPSTPTEHWLAAAWAKALSIPKEQIGRRDQFFELGGTSLSALRLAIALDRAVSVKDLADHPILADLATLVDDRSVQPQKAASEPLPSS
;
A
#
# COMPACT_ATOMS: atom_id res chain seq x y z
N SER A 1 15.69 12.13 24.91
CA SER A 1 14.90 11.33 23.96
C SER A 1 13.48 11.22 24.49
N LEU A 2 12.45 11.39 23.65
CA LEU A 2 11.06 11.18 24.07
C LEU A 2 10.73 9.67 24.05
N PRO A 3 9.89 9.18 24.97
CA PRO A 3 9.33 7.83 24.89
C PRO A 3 8.52 7.63 23.60
N GLN A 4 8.52 6.42 23.03
CA GLN A 4 7.88 6.11 21.75
C GLN A 4 6.37 6.43 21.72
N TYR A 5 5.67 6.31 22.85
CA TYR A 5 4.25 6.65 22.98
C TYR A 5 3.96 8.16 23.03
N MET A 6 4.99 9.01 23.10
CA MET A 6 4.88 10.47 23.07
C MET A 6 5.31 11.07 21.73
N VAL A 7 5.67 10.23 20.75
CA VAL A 7 6.03 10.66 19.40
C VAL A 7 4.76 10.65 18.53
N PRO A 8 4.35 11.80 17.98
CA PRO A 8 3.20 11.88 17.09
C PRO A 8 3.42 11.05 15.82
N SER A 9 2.36 10.41 15.33
CA SER A 9 2.37 9.65 14.07
C SER A 9 2.39 10.55 12.83
N ALA A 10 1.96 11.81 12.94
CA ALA A 10 1.90 12.75 11.82
C ALA A 10 2.18 14.20 12.28
N PHE A 11 2.80 14.98 11.40
CA PHE A 11 3.04 16.41 11.57
C PHE A 11 2.51 17.18 10.35
N HIS A 12 1.66 18.19 10.59
CA HIS A 12 1.10 19.02 9.52
C HIS A 12 1.53 20.48 9.68
N TRP A 13 2.28 20.98 8.71
CA TRP A 13 2.72 22.38 8.71
C TRP A 13 1.57 23.32 8.30
N ARG A 14 1.35 24.38 9.10
CA ARG A 14 0.37 25.42 8.80
C ARG A 14 0.95 26.80 9.11
N ARG A 15 0.68 27.74 8.21
CA ARG A 15 1.16 29.13 8.33
C ARG A 15 0.35 29.95 9.34
N ARG A 16 -0.89 29.56 9.64
CA ARG A 16 -1.75 30.16 10.66
C ARG A 16 -2.57 29.09 11.38
N LEU A 17 -2.69 29.21 12.69
CA LEU A 17 -3.58 28.37 13.50
C LEU A 17 -4.97 29.02 13.59
N PRO A 18 -6.05 28.22 13.66
CA PRO A 18 -7.38 28.76 13.86
C PRO A 18 -7.46 29.37 15.27
N LEU A 19 -7.82 30.65 15.31
CA LEU A 19 -8.01 31.40 16.55
C LEU A 19 -9.47 31.81 16.65
N THR A 20 -10.00 31.80 17.86
CA THR A 20 -11.26 32.48 18.23
C THR A 20 -11.11 33.99 18.11
N ASP A 21 -12.22 34.73 18.15
CA ASP A 21 -12.20 36.22 18.15
C ASP A 21 -11.36 36.81 19.29
N ASN A 22 -11.25 36.07 20.42
CA ASN A 22 -10.38 36.43 21.55
C ASN A 22 -8.92 35.99 21.37
N SER A 23 -8.46 35.68 20.15
CA SER A 23 -7.09 35.25 19.83
C SER A 23 -6.62 33.96 20.53
N LYS A 24 -7.51 33.23 21.20
CA LYS A 24 -7.23 31.89 21.75
C LYS A 24 -7.37 30.85 20.65
N ILE A 25 -6.60 29.77 20.72
CA ILE A 25 -6.73 28.65 19.77
C ILE A 25 -8.15 28.11 19.80
N ASP A 26 -8.79 28.08 18.64
CA ASP A 26 -10.08 27.41 18.47
C ASP A 26 -9.84 25.90 18.36
N ARG A 27 -10.00 25.21 19.48
CA ARG A 27 -9.79 23.77 19.57
C ARG A 27 -10.77 22.98 18.70
N LYS A 28 -12.01 23.47 18.51
CA LYS A 28 -13.01 22.78 17.67
C LYS A 28 -12.62 22.86 16.21
N ALA A 29 -12.28 24.06 15.73
CA ALA A 29 -11.81 24.25 14.37
C ALA A 29 -10.51 23.47 14.11
N LEU A 30 -9.60 23.42 15.08
CA LEU A 30 -8.37 22.63 14.97
C LEU A 30 -8.66 21.12 14.88
N THR A 31 -9.59 20.59 15.68
CA THR A 31 -10.00 19.17 15.60
C THR A 31 -10.71 18.85 14.28
N ALA A 32 -11.57 19.74 13.78
CA ALA A 32 -12.20 19.55 12.48
C ALA A 32 -11.17 19.48 11.34
N LEU A 33 -10.20 20.40 11.33
CA LEU A 33 -9.09 20.38 10.37
C LEU A 33 -8.25 19.11 10.46
N ALA A 34 -8.01 18.59 11.67
CA ALA A 34 -7.31 17.33 11.86
C ALA A 34 -8.09 16.15 11.25
N GLY A 35 -9.42 16.12 11.41
CA GLY A 35 -10.26 15.09 10.80
C GLY A 35 -10.26 15.15 9.27
N GLU A 36 -10.30 16.34 8.67
CA GLU A 36 -10.20 16.50 7.21
C GLU A 36 -8.86 16.00 6.66
N LEU A 37 -7.77 16.24 7.39
CA LEU A 37 -6.44 15.76 7.02
C LEU A 37 -6.37 14.23 7.07
N ASP A 38 -6.94 13.61 8.11
CA ASP A 38 -6.95 12.16 8.27
C ASP A 38 -7.69 11.46 7.10
N VAL A 39 -8.84 12.01 6.69
CA VAL A 39 -9.61 11.52 5.53
C VAL A 39 -8.81 11.69 4.23
N ALA A 40 -8.11 12.82 4.05
CA ALA A 40 -7.32 13.08 2.85
C ALA A 40 -6.05 12.22 2.76
N GLU A 41 -5.44 11.88 3.89
CA GLU A 41 -4.33 10.91 3.94
C GLU A 41 -4.85 9.50 3.62
N GLN A 42 -5.96 9.08 4.24
CA GLN A 42 -6.60 7.79 3.96
C GLN A 42 -6.96 7.61 2.49
N ASP A 43 -7.48 8.65 1.82
CA ASP A 43 -7.83 8.58 0.40
C ASP A 43 -6.57 8.54 -0.50
N ARG A 44 -5.50 9.25 -0.12
CA ARG A 44 -4.20 9.18 -0.82
C ARG A 44 -3.53 7.82 -0.70
N ASP A 45 -3.74 7.14 0.42
CA ASP A 45 -3.19 5.82 0.67
C ASP A 45 -4.08 4.71 0.13
N ARG A 46 -5.21 4.97 -0.54
CA ARG A 46 -5.97 3.91 -1.21
C ARG A 46 -5.28 3.40 -2.47
N PRO A 47 -5.45 2.09 -2.80
CA PRO A 47 -5.15 1.57 -4.13
C PRO A 47 -5.80 2.44 -5.21
N SER A 48 -5.03 2.78 -6.24
CA SER A 48 -5.36 3.76 -7.28
C SER A 48 -5.25 3.19 -8.69
N THR A 49 -4.28 2.30 -8.94
CA THR A 49 -4.10 1.66 -10.25
C THR A 49 -4.87 0.33 -10.37
N PRO A 50 -5.17 -0.16 -11.59
CA PRO A 50 -5.82 -1.46 -11.75
C PRO A 50 -5.04 -2.61 -11.10
N THR A 51 -3.71 -2.60 -11.23
CA THR A 51 -2.81 -3.61 -10.65
C THR A 51 -2.78 -3.53 -9.13
N GLU A 52 -2.75 -2.32 -8.54
CA GLU A 52 -2.89 -2.12 -7.10
C GLU A 52 -4.22 -2.68 -6.59
N HIS A 53 -5.34 -2.44 -7.28
CA HIS A 53 -6.66 -2.95 -6.88
C HIS A 53 -6.75 -4.49 -6.97
N TRP A 54 -6.13 -5.08 -7.99
CA TRP A 54 -6.07 -6.52 -8.18
C TRP A 54 -5.21 -7.19 -7.09
N LEU A 55 -4.02 -6.64 -6.81
CA LEU A 55 -3.17 -7.10 -5.72
C LEU A 55 -3.84 -6.95 -4.36
N ALA A 56 -4.48 -5.81 -4.09
CA ALA A 56 -5.18 -5.58 -2.82
C ALA A 56 -6.29 -6.61 -2.60
N ALA A 57 -7.03 -6.98 -3.65
CA ALA A 57 -8.05 -8.03 -3.56
C ALA A 57 -7.45 -9.41 -3.27
N ALA A 58 -6.26 -9.72 -3.80
CA ALA A 58 -5.56 -10.96 -3.53
C ALA A 58 -4.99 -10.98 -2.10
N TRP A 59 -4.44 -9.86 -1.62
CA TRP A 59 -3.96 -9.70 -0.25
C TRP A 59 -5.08 -9.85 0.76
N ALA A 60 -6.23 -9.21 0.53
CA ALA A 60 -7.41 -9.32 1.39
C ALA A 60 -7.81 -10.79 1.61
N LYS A 61 -7.81 -11.60 0.54
CA LYS A 61 -8.10 -13.04 0.61
C LYS A 61 -7.00 -13.82 1.35
N ALA A 62 -5.73 -13.52 1.06
CA ALA A 62 -4.59 -14.23 1.66
C ALA A 62 -4.43 -13.95 3.16
N LEU A 63 -4.72 -12.71 3.58
CA LEU A 63 -4.63 -12.24 4.96
C LEU A 63 -5.94 -12.39 5.75
N SER A 64 -7.06 -12.68 5.05
CA SER A 64 -8.40 -12.73 5.66
C SER A 64 -8.80 -11.42 6.35
N ILE A 65 -8.47 -10.29 5.73
CA ILE A 65 -8.84 -8.94 6.18
C ILE A 65 -9.71 -8.25 5.11
N PRO A 66 -10.53 -7.24 5.48
CA PRO A 66 -11.29 -6.45 4.51
C PRO A 66 -10.36 -5.71 3.54
N LYS A 67 -10.75 -5.64 2.26
CA LYS A 67 -9.96 -4.95 1.23
C LYS A 67 -9.80 -3.45 1.54
N GLU A 68 -10.78 -2.87 2.22
CA GLU A 68 -10.83 -1.45 2.58
C GLU A 68 -9.76 -1.08 3.63
N GLN A 69 -9.18 -2.08 4.31
CA GLN A 69 -8.07 -1.90 5.25
C GLN A 69 -6.70 -1.99 4.58
N ILE A 70 -6.64 -2.22 3.26
CA ILE A 70 -5.38 -2.35 2.51
C ILE A 70 -5.15 -1.07 1.72
N GLY A 71 -4.22 -0.27 2.20
CA GLY A 71 -3.65 0.87 1.52
C GLY A 71 -2.55 0.48 0.54
N ARG A 72 -2.27 1.37 -0.41
CA ARG A 72 -1.19 1.25 -1.39
C ARG A 72 0.20 1.29 -0.77
N ARG A 73 0.34 1.91 0.41
CA ARG A 73 1.60 2.02 1.16
C ARG A 73 1.75 0.97 2.25
N ASP A 74 0.74 0.12 2.44
CA ASP A 74 0.80 -0.91 3.46
C ASP A 74 1.79 -2.00 3.09
N GLN A 75 2.44 -2.51 4.13
CA GLN A 75 3.37 -3.62 4.03
C GLN A 75 2.67 -4.94 4.34
N PHE A 76 2.87 -5.94 3.48
CA PHE A 76 2.21 -7.24 3.62
C PHE A 76 2.41 -7.88 5.00
N PHE A 77 3.63 -7.79 5.54
CA PHE A 77 3.98 -8.42 6.82
C PHE A 77 3.48 -7.62 8.04
N GLU A 78 3.38 -6.30 7.95
CA GLU A 78 2.79 -5.44 8.99
C GLU A 78 1.28 -5.67 9.11
N LEU A 79 0.61 -6.04 8.01
CA LEU A 79 -0.81 -6.43 8.01
C LEU A 79 -1.07 -7.87 8.52
N GLY A 80 -0.06 -8.53 9.10
CA GLY A 80 -0.17 -9.91 9.60
C GLY A 80 0.22 -10.98 8.59
N GLY A 81 0.93 -10.61 7.52
CA GLY A 81 1.50 -11.54 6.55
C GLY A 81 2.50 -12.52 7.17
N THR A 82 2.50 -13.75 6.68
CA THR A 82 3.43 -14.83 7.07
C THR A 82 3.91 -15.55 5.81
N SER A 83 4.92 -16.42 5.92
CA SER A 83 5.38 -17.23 4.80
C SER A 83 4.28 -18.11 4.19
N LEU A 84 3.33 -18.58 5.00
CA LEU A 84 2.21 -19.39 4.52
C LEU A 84 1.20 -18.54 3.74
N SER A 85 0.84 -17.35 4.22
CA SER A 85 -0.06 -16.46 3.48
C SER A 85 0.62 -15.90 2.21
N ALA A 86 1.93 -15.64 2.24
CA ALA A 86 2.72 -15.28 1.06
C ALA A 86 2.72 -16.40 0.00
N LEU A 87 2.88 -17.66 0.42
CA LEU A 87 2.80 -18.80 -0.49
C LEU A 87 1.40 -18.95 -1.09
N ARG A 88 0.35 -18.80 -0.28
CA ARG A 88 -1.05 -18.83 -0.75
C ARG A 88 -1.31 -17.71 -1.76
N LEU A 89 -0.79 -16.51 -1.51
CA LEU A 89 -0.88 -15.38 -2.43
C LEU A 89 -0.20 -15.71 -3.77
N ALA A 90 1.04 -16.22 -3.75
CA ALA A 90 1.76 -16.59 -4.95
C ALA A 90 1.02 -17.65 -5.80
N ILE A 91 0.35 -18.60 -5.16
CA ILE A 91 -0.50 -19.60 -5.84
C ILE A 91 -1.76 -18.94 -6.42
N ALA A 92 -2.43 -18.07 -5.65
CA ALA A 92 -3.65 -17.39 -6.07
C ALA A 92 -3.43 -16.43 -7.26
N LEU A 93 -2.21 -15.92 -7.41
CA LEU A 93 -1.80 -15.04 -8.50
C LEU A 93 -1.13 -15.79 -9.66
N ASP A 94 -1.25 -17.12 -9.72
CA ASP A 94 -0.63 -17.97 -10.75
C ASP A 94 0.85 -17.65 -10.99
N ARG A 95 1.60 -17.46 -9.91
CA ARG A 95 3.04 -17.11 -9.92
C ARG A 95 3.41 -15.79 -10.58
N ALA A 96 2.46 -14.88 -10.84
CA ALA A 96 2.77 -13.51 -11.24
C ALA A 96 3.67 -12.79 -10.21
N VAL A 97 3.55 -13.18 -8.93
CA VAL A 97 4.39 -12.73 -7.82
C VAL A 97 4.96 -13.95 -7.08
N SER A 98 6.27 -13.96 -6.83
CA SER A 98 6.91 -14.96 -5.98
C SER A 98 7.01 -14.50 -4.51
N VAL A 99 7.24 -15.44 -3.59
CA VAL A 99 7.49 -15.11 -2.17
C VAL A 99 8.73 -14.22 -2.02
N LYS A 100 9.74 -14.39 -2.89
CA LYS A 100 10.93 -13.54 -2.90
C LYS A 100 10.57 -12.11 -3.32
N ASP A 101 9.77 -11.94 -4.37
CA ASP A 101 9.33 -10.62 -4.81
C ASP A 101 8.56 -9.88 -3.70
N LEU A 102 7.70 -10.59 -2.97
CA LEU A 102 6.96 -10.03 -1.84
C LEU A 102 7.87 -9.65 -0.66
N ALA A 103 8.97 -10.40 -0.43
CA ALA A 103 9.94 -10.08 0.61
C ALA A 103 10.84 -8.89 0.22
N ASP A 104 11.24 -8.81 -1.06
CA ASP A 104 12.06 -7.72 -1.60
C ASP A 104 11.26 -6.42 -1.77
N HIS A 105 9.95 -6.53 -2.07
CA HIS A 105 9.02 -5.42 -2.28
C HIS A 105 7.73 -5.63 -1.46
N PRO A 106 7.79 -5.42 -0.13
CA PRO A 106 6.67 -5.74 0.76
C PRO A 106 5.52 -4.72 0.70
N ILE A 107 5.71 -3.58 0.03
CA ILE A 107 4.71 -2.51 -0.12
C ILE A 107 3.83 -2.78 -1.34
N LEU A 108 2.50 -2.63 -1.21
CA LEU A 108 1.54 -2.93 -2.28
C LEU A 108 1.86 -2.19 -3.59
N ALA A 109 2.12 -0.88 -3.53
CA ALA A 109 2.42 -0.06 -4.71
C ALA A 109 3.74 -0.46 -5.41
N ASP A 110 4.76 -0.80 -4.63
CA ASP A 110 6.06 -1.23 -5.16
C ASP A 110 5.92 -2.58 -5.87
N LEU A 111 5.18 -3.50 -5.26
CA LEU A 111 4.88 -4.80 -5.84
C LEU A 111 4.03 -4.66 -7.12
N ALA A 112 3.06 -3.73 -7.13
CA ALA A 112 2.26 -3.43 -8.33
C ALA A 112 3.14 -2.95 -9.48
N THR A 113 4.07 -2.04 -9.19
CA THR A 113 5.02 -1.50 -10.18
C THR A 113 5.87 -2.63 -10.78
N LEU A 114 6.38 -3.54 -9.94
CA LEU A 114 7.13 -4.71 -10.40
C LEU A 114 6.31 -5.62 -11.34
N VAL A 115 5.04 -5.84 -11.03
CA VAL A 115 4.13 -6.63 -11.87
C VAL A 115 3.88 -5.93 -13.20
N ASP A 116 3.62 -4.62 -13.18
CA ASP A 116 3.41 -3.82 -14.39
C ASP A 116 4.66 -3.85 -15.29
N ASP A 117 5.86 -3.68 -14.74
CA ASP A 117 7.12 -3.73 -15.48
C ASP A 117 7.35 -5.10 -16.16
N ARG A 118 6.99 -6.20 -15.48
CA ARG A 118 7.05 -7.55 -16.05
C ARG A 118 6.00 -7.79 -17.14
N SER A 119 4.83 -7.17 -17.00
CA SER A 119 3.74 -7.24 -17.99
C SER A 119 4.10 -6.50 -19.28
N VAL A 120 4.88 -5.42 -19.17
CA VAL A 120 5.36 -4.62 -20.30
C VAL A 120 6.55 -5.28 -21.00
N GLN A 121 7.26 -6.20 -20.36
CA GLN A 121 8.26 -7.04 -21.02
C GLN A 121 7.59 -8.29 -21.61
N PRO A 122 7.32 -8.36 -22.94
CA PRO A 122 6.95 -9.63 -23.54
C PRO A 122 8.10 -10.61 -23.30
N GLN A 123 7.75 -11.83 -22.93
CA GLN A 123 8.65 -12.97 -22.82
C GLN A 123 9.53 -13.05 -24.07
N LYS A 124 10.74 -12.48 -24.00
CA LYS A 124 11.69 -12.51 -25.10
C LYS A 124 12.41 -13.85 -25.04
N ALA A 125 12.13 -14.66 -26.07
CA ALA A 125 12.86 -15.86 -26.50
C ALA A 125 12.62 -17.17 -25.73
N ALA A 126 11.73 -18.02 -26.27
CA ALA A 126 11.97 -19.46 -26.46
C ALA A 126 10.86 -20.09 -27.31
N SER A 127 10.84 -19.81 -28.61
CA SER A 127 10.14 -20.62 -29.62
C SER A 127 10.69 -20.28 -31.00
N GLU A 128 11.84 -20.83 -31.34
CA GLU A 128 12.21 -21.02 -32.74
C GLU A 128 12.44 -22.53 -32.94
N PRO A 129 11.47 -23.27 -33.51
CA PRO A 129 11.69 -24.65 -33.91
C PRO A 129 12.58 -24.70 -35.17
N LEU A 130 13.53 -25.64 -35.17
CA LEU A 130 14.42 -25.95 -36.31
C LEU A 130 13.64 -26.07 -37.64
N PRO A 131 14.13 -25.52 -38.75
CA PRO A 131 13.79 -26.04 -40.07
C PRO A 131 14.64 -27.28 -40.38
N SER A 132 13.96 -28.39 -40.62
CA SER A 132 14.52 -29.64 -41.15
C SER A 132 15.00 -29.44 -42.59
N SER A 133 16.20 -29.95 -42.91
CA SER A 133 16.58 -30.49 -44.22
C SER A 133 17.77 -31.42 -44.06
#